data_AF-A0A377M718-F1
#
_entry.id   AF-A0A377M718-F1
#
_cell.length_a   1.000
_cell.length_b   1.000
_cell.length_c   1.000
_cell.angle_alpha   90.00
_cell.angle_beta   90.00
_cell.angle_gamma   90.00
#
_symmetry.space_group_name_H-M   'P 1'
#
loop_
_entity.id
_entity.type
_entity.pdbx_description
1 polymer ?
#
loop_
_entity_poly.entity_id
_entity_poly.type
_entity_poly.pdbx_seq_one_letter_code
_entity_poly.pdbx_strand_id
1 'polypeptide(L)'
;MTDNLVYARECAVAGAGITLLPAFLLEDKIEKGALVQVLPEWNVEGNDLWLAYPSRKLNSPALMSYIDFAMQCDEVKRFYVAGDYVRPDALTLTLSHGERAQT
;
A
#
# COMPACT_ATOMS: atom_id res chain seq x y z
N MET A 1 -11.48 -8.46 19.20
CA MET A 1 -10.42 -8.29 18.20
C MET A 1 -10.94 -8.92 16.91
N THR A 2 -11.15 -8.13 15.85
CA THR A 2 -11.69 -8.59 14.56
C THR A 2 -10.61 -8.44 13.49
N ASP A 3 -10.62 -9.32 12.50
CA ASP A 3 -9.79 -9.31 11.29
C ASP A 3 -10.52 -8.66 10.09
N ASN A 4 -11.76 -8.17 10.29
CA ASN A 4 -12.57 -7.55 9.25
C ASN A 4 -12.61 -6.02 9.44
N LEU A 5 -11.96 -5.32 8.52
CA LEU A 5 -11.84 -3.86 8.53
C LEU A 5 -13.21 -3.15 8.41
N VAL A 6 -14.12 -3.70 7.61
CA VAL A 6 -15.46 -3.10 7.41
C VAL A 6 -16.28 -3.24 8.68
N TYR A 7 -16.25 -4.41 9.31
CA TYR A 7 -16.94 -4.64 10.57
C TYR A 7 -16.41 -3.69 11.67
N ALA A 8 -15.09 -3.54 11.78
CA ALA A 8 -14.47 -2.61 12.71
C ALA A 8 -14.93 -1.16 12.49
N ARG A 9 -15.06 -0.72 11.23
CA ARG A 9 -15.57 0.61 10.88
C ARG A 9 -17.01 0.80 11.34
N GLU A 10 -17.90 -0.14 11.03
CA GLU A 10 -19.32 -0.03 11.40
C GLU A 10 -19.51 -0.01 12.92
N CYS A 11 -18.73 -0.81 13.67
CA CYS A 11 -18.72 -0.74 15.12
C CYS A 11 -18.30 0.65 15.65
N ALA A 12 -17.26 1.25 15.07
CA ALA A 12 -16.82 2.58 15.46
C ALA A 12 -17.89 3.66 15.16
N VAL A 13 -18.51 3.59 13.98
CA VAL A 13 -19.62 4.49 13.60
C VAL A 13 -20.83 4.32 14.55
N ALA A 14 -21.09 3.10 15.02
CA ALA A 14 -22.13 2.81 16.02
C ALA A 14 -21.75 3.24 17.46
N GLY A 15 -20.58 3.86 17.66
CA GLY A 15 -20.14 4.34 18.98
C GLY A 15 -19.58 3.24 19.89
N ALA A 16 -19.20 2.08 19.35
CA ALA A 16 -18.67 0.97 20.15
C ALA A 16 -17.19 1.16 20.57
N GLY A 17 -16.53 2.25 20.16
CA GLY A 17 -15.18 2.59 20.58
C GLY A 17 -14.34 3.32 19.53
N ILE A 18 -13.03 3.30 19.73
CA ILE A 18 -12.01 3.87 18.82
C ILE A 18 -11.50 2.77 17.88
N THR A 19 -11.21 3.13 16.63
CA THR A 19 -10.64 2.20 15.63
C THR A 19 -9.42 2.81 14.94
N LEU A 20 -8.51 1.95 14.48
CA LEU A 20 -7.36 2.31 13.65
C LEU A 20 -7.45 1.52 12.35
N LEU A 21 -7.79 2.19 11.27
CA LEU A 21 -8.01 1.60 9.95
C LEU A 21 -7.35 2.47 8.87
N PRO A 22 -7.09 1.93 7.67
CA PRO A 22 -6.60 2.72 6.54
C PRO A 22 -7.48 3.94 6.25
N ALA A 23 -6.85 5.09 5.97
CA ALA A 23 -7.56 6.36 5.83
C ALA A 23 -8.65 6.35 4.76
N PHE A 24 -8.44 5.65 3.63
CA PHE A 24 -9.43 5.55 2.55
C PHE A 24 -10.77 4.93 2.98
N LEU A 25 -10.79 4.13 4.06
CA LEU A 25 -12.03 3.55 4.60
C LEU A 25 -12.81 4.53 5.48
N LEU A 26 -12.18 5.63 5.89
CA LEU A 26 -12.67 6.55 6.92
C LEU A 26 -12.95 7.96 6.39
N GLU A 27 -12.30 8.41 5.29
CA GLU A 27 -12.44 9.78 4.75
C GLU A 27 -13.91 10.22 4.66
N ASP A 28 -14.76 9.42 4.00
CA ASP A 28 -16.17 9.78 3.80
C ASP A 28 -16.97 9.86 5.12
N LYS A 29 -16.59 9.07 6.13
CA LYS A 29 -17.24 9.05 7.45
C LYS A 29 -16.78 10.25 8.29
N ILE A 30 -15.52 10.65 8.16
CA ILE A 30 -14.98 11.83 8.83
C ILE A 30 -15.58 13.09 8.21
N GLU A 31 -15.62 13.20 6.88
CA GLU A 31 -16.22 14.34 6.17
C GLU A 31 -17.70 14.54 6.52
N LYS A 32 -18.45 13.44 6.72
CA LYS A 32 -19.86 13.48 7.13
C LYS A 32 -20.05 13.67 8.65
N GLY A 33 -18.97 13.77 9.43
CA GLY A 33 -19.01 13.91 10.88
C GLY A 33 -19.47 12.65 11.63
N ALA A 34 -19.53 11.49 10.97
CA ALA A 34 -19.85 10.21 11.59
C ALA A 34 -18.68 9.65 12.41
N LEU A 35 -17.45 10.05 12.09
CA LEU A 35 -16.24 9.75 12.86
C LEU A 35 -15.43 11.03 13.06
N VAL A 36 -14.61 11.06 14.11
CA VAL A 36 -13.71 12.17 14.43
C VAL A 36 -12.32 11.64 14.77
N GLN A 37 -11.27 12.40 14.42
CA GLN A 37 -9.90 12.06 14.81
C GLN A 37 -9.69 12.42 16.29
N VAL A 38 -9.32 11.43 17.10
CA VAL A 38 -9.19 11.59 18.57
C VAL A 38 -7.76 11.83 19.05
N LEU A 39 -6.75 11.54 18.22
CA LEU A 39 -5.32 11.70 18.52
C LEU A 39 -4.61 12.39 17.34
N PRO A 40 -4.72 13.72 17.19
CA PRO A 40 -4.18 14.44 16.03
C PRO A 40 -2.65 14.48 15.98
N GLU A 41 -2.00 14.46 17.14
CA GLU A 41 -0.53 14.52 17.25
C GLU A 41 0.15 13.16 17.04
N TRP A 42 -0.63 12.08 16.94
CA TRP A 42 -0.11 10.73 16.79
C TRP A 42 -0.23 10.27 15.34
N ASN A 43 0.90 9.90 14.75
CA ASN A 43 0.96 9.36 13.39
C ASN A 43 1.43 7.90 13.41
N VAL A 44 0.83 7.08 12.55
CA VAL A 44 1.22 5.69 12.35
C VAL A 44 2.04 5.58 11.09
N GLU A 45 3.11 4.79 11.12
CA GLU A 45 3.85 4.48 9.91
C GLU A 45 2.94 3.77 8.91
N GLY A 46 2.96 4.24 7.66
CA GLY A 46 2.18 3.65 6.58
C GLY A 46 2.67 2.24 6.26
N ASN A 47 1.79 1.43 5.66
CA ASN A 47 2.17 0.14 5.12
C ASN A 47 2.42 0.25 3.61
N ASP A 48 3.33 -0.56 3.10
CA ASP A 48 3.53 -0.70 1.66
C ASP A 48 2.40 -1.51 1.01
N LEU A 49 2.02 -1.11 -0.21
CA LEU A 49 1.11 -1.90 -1.05
C LEU A 49 1.90 -2.67 -2.11
N TRP A 50 1.69 -3.98 -2.15
CA TRP A 50 2.36 -4.87 -3.09
C TRP A 50 1.39 -5.43 -4.12
N LEU A 51 1.79 -5.42 -5.38
CA LEU A 51 1.13 -6.16 -6.44
C LEU A 51 1.83 -7.52 -6.60
N ALA A 52 1.28 -8.57 -6.00
CA ALA A 52 1.84 -9.91 -6.04
C ALA A 52 1.34 -10.71 -7.25
N TYR A 53 2.25 -11.22 -8.08
CA TYR A 53 1.94 -12.08 -9.21
C TYR A 53 3.02 -13.15 -9.45
N PRO A 54 2.70 -14.31 -10.06
CA PRO A 54 3.69 -15.37 -10.29
C PRO A 54 4.76 -14.96 -11.31
N SER A 55 6.04 -15.07 -10.91
CA SER A 55 7.20 -14.60 -11.71
C SER A 55 7.37 -15.23 -13.10
N ARG A 56 6.99 -16.50 -13.32
CA ARG A 56 7.49 -17.29 -14.47
C ARG A 56 6.46 -18.01 -15.36
N LYS A 57 5.19 -18.09 -14.98
CA LYS A 57 4.22 -18.97 -15.70
C LYS A 57 3.09 -18.25 -16.46
N LEU A 58 2.84 -16.97 -16.20
CA LEU A 58 1.61 -16.30 -16.66
C LEU A 58 1.83 -14.83 -17.08
N ASN A 59 3.01 -14.48 -17.61
CA ASN A 59 3.28 -13.14 -18.16
C ASN A 59 2.62 -12.96 -19.54
N SER A 60 1.30 -13.13 -19.58
CA SER A 60 0.52 -12.78 -20.76
C SER A 60 0.63 -11.27 -21.01
N PRO A 61 0.58 -10.81 -22.27
CA PRO A 61 0.53 -9.38 -22.58
C PRO A 61 -0.58 -8.65 -21.81
N ALA A 62 -1.72 -9.31 -21.59
CA ALA A 62 -2.82 -8.76 -20.79
C ALA A 62 -2.44 -8.52 -19.33
N LEU A 63 -1.68 -9.42 -18.69
CA LEU A 63 -1.20 -9.22 -17.31
C LEU A 63 -0.21 -8.05 -17.24
N MET A 64 0.73 -7.97 -18.20
CA MET A 64 1.69 -6.86 -18.24
C MET A 64 0.97 -5.51 -18.42
N SER A 65 0.02 -5.43 -19.35
CA SER A 65 -0.80 -4.23 -19.52
C SER A 65 -1.62 -3.89 -18.26
N TYR A 66 -2.12 -4.90 -17.52
CA TYR A 66 -2.80 -4.67 -16.25
C TYR A 66 -1.86 -4.16 -15.16
N ILE A 67 -0.65 -4.72 -15.04
CA ILE A 67 0.38 -4.23 -14.11
C ILE A 67 0.72 -2.78 -14.42
N ASP A 68 0.99 -2.46 -15.69
CA ASP A 68 1.30 -1.10 -16.12
C ASP A 68 0.14 -0.13 -15.82
N PHE A 69 -1.10 -0.56 -16.06
CA PHE A 69 -2.30 0.20 -15.72
C PHE A 69 -2.44 0.42 -14.19
N ALA A 70 -2.30 -0.65 -13.39
CA ALA A 70 -2.42 -0.59 -11.94
C ALA A 70 -1.36 0.33 -11.32
N MET A 71 -0.13 0.30 -11.84
CA MET A 71 0.97 1.18 -11.40
C MET A 71 0.75 2.67 -11.74
N GLN A 72 -0.15 2.98 -12.68
CA GLN A 72 -0.54 4.36 -13.02
C GLN A 72 -1.67 4.89 -12.13
N CYS A 73 -2.27 4.08 -11.25
CA CYS A 73 -3.34 4.51 -10.38
C CYS A 73 -2.82 5.38 -9.22
N ASP A 74 -2.94 6.70 -9.35
CA ASP A 74 -2.46 7.66 -8.35
C ASP A 74 -3.29 7.68 -7.07
N GLU A 75 -4.56 7.29 -7.17
CA GLU A 75 -5.50 7.27 -6.04
C GLU A 75 -5.08 6.25 -4.97
N VAL A 76 -4.49 5.13 -5.41
CA VAL A 76 -3.91 4.13 -4.52
C VAL A 76 -2.61 4.62 -3.90
N LYS A 77 -1.78 5.33 -4.67
CA LYS A 77 -0.51 5.90 -4.20
C LYS A 77 -0.73 6.93 -3.08
N ARG A 78 -1.83 7.69 -3.13
CA ARG A 78 -2.17 8.68 -2.10
C ARG A 78 -2.22 8.09 -0.68
N PHE A 79 -2.59 6.82 -0.54
CA PHE A 79 -2.76 6.17 0.76
C PHE A 79 -1.60 5.25 1.18
N TYR A 80 -0.72 4.87 0.26
CA TYR A 80 0.22 3.74 0.44
C TYR A 80 1.68 4.04 0.07
N VAL A 81 2.06 5.29 -0.21
CA VAL A 81 3.46 5.62 -0.50
C VAL A 81 4.18 6.01 0.79
N ALA A 82 4.89 5.05 1.38
CA ALA A 82 5.94 5.28 2.38
C ALA A 82 7.11 4.30 2.13
N GLY A 83 7.60 4.21 0.89
CA GLY A 83 8.73 3.37 0.55
C GLY A 83 9.15 3.56 -0.90
N ASP A 84 10.45 3.78 -1.13
CA ASP A 84 11.01 3.86 -2.47
C ASP A 84 10.69 2.58 -3.25
N TYR A 85 9.83 2.67 -4.26
CA TYR A 85 9.51 1.54 -5.13
C TYR A 85 10.75 1.12 -5.93
N VAL A 86 11.50 0.15 -5.40
CA VAL A 86 12.59 -0.51 -6.13
C VAL A 86 11.99 -1.67 -6.90
N ARG A 87 11.94 -1.52 -8.22
CA ARG A 87 11.59 -2.56 -9.19
C ARG A 87 12.28 -3.89 -8.84
N PRO A 88 11.56 -5.00 -8.64
CA PRO A 88 12.18 -6.29 -8.33
C PRO A 88 13.08 -6.82 -9.47
N ASP A 89 12.88 -6.36 -10.71
CA ASP A 89 13.77 -6.58 -11.85
C ASP A 89 15.05 -5.71 -11.80
N ALA A 90 15.07 -4.62 -11.01
CA ALA A 90 16.25 -3.77 -10.85
C ALA A 90 17.34 -4.38 -9.95
N LEU A 91 17.02 -5.40 -9.12
CA LEU A 91 18.00 -6.11 -8.28
C LEU A 91 18.92 -7.09 -9.06
N THR A 92 18.65 -7.36 -10.33
CA THR A 92 19.46 -8.31 -11.13
C THR A 92 20.60 -7.64 -11.92
N LEU A 93 20.69 -6.30 -11.96
CA LEU A 93 21.71 -5.57 -12.74
C LEU A 93 22.83 -4.92 -11.91
N THR A 94 22.99 -5.29 -10.63
CA THR A 94 24.18 -4.93 -9.84
C THR A 94 25.02 -6.17 -9.49
N LEU A 95 25.28 -7.03 -10.48
CA LEU A 95 26.42 -7.95 -10.44
C LEU A 95 27.64 -7.24 -11.01
N SER A 96 28.37 -6.57 -10.12
CA SER A 96 29.81 -6.32 -10.15
C SER A 96 30.49 -6.39 -11.54
N HIS A 97 30.58 -5.25 -12.23
CA HIS A 97 31.74 -4.98 -13.10
C HIS A 97 32.76 -4.16 -12.32
N GLY A 98 33.40 -4.82 -11.35
CA GLY A 98 34.65 -4.37 -10.75
C GLY A 98 35.77 -5.15 -11.42
N GLU A 99 36.25 -4.59 -12.53
CA GLU A 99 37.43 -5.05 -13.25
C GLU A 99 38.62 -5.29 -12.32
N ARG A 100 39.42 -6.28 -12.73
CA ARG A 100 40.73 -6.60 -12.18
C ARG A 100 41.61 -5.35 -12.11
N ALA A 101 42.25 -5.15 -10.96
CA ALA A 101 43.60 -4.61 -10.91
C ALA A 101 44.43 -5.55 -10.02
N GLN A 102 45.22 -6.37 -10.69
CA GLN A 102 46.34 -7.11 -10.12
C GLN A 102 47.55 -6.17 -10.05
N THR A 103 48.32 -6.32 -8.97
CA THR A 103 49.67 -5.80 -8.69
C THR A 103 49.72 -4.46 -7.95
#